data_AF-A0A447RYM6-F1
#
_entry.id   AF-A0A447RYM6-F1
#
_cell.length_a   1.000
_cell.length_b   1.000
_cell.length_c   1.000
_cell.angle_alpha   90.00
_cell.angle_beta   90.00
_cell.angle_gamma   90.00
#
_symmetry.space_group_name_H-M   'P 1'
#
loop_
_entity.id
_entity.type
_entity.pdbx_description
1 polymer ?
#
loop_
_entity_poly.entity_id
_entity_poly.type
_entity_poly.pdbx_seq_one_letter_code
_entity_poly.pdbx_strand_id
1 'polypeptide(L)'
;MHTHDDINVIRMPEYLPKLSQGVTTVIVGNCGISAATATMRGEVPDPMNLLGEQQHFIYPTVEAYAHAVEAARPSLNVGTLIGHTALRNNHMDDLFRPANETEIAGMRVQLRDALRQGALGLSTGLAYASAFQSTTEEVMALAEELAAGKGVYTTHLRSEFEPILEALDEAFRIGRHGNVPVVVSHHKCAGAKNWGAYQRDAGVFR
;
A
#
# COMPACT_ATOMS: atom_id res chain seq x y z
N MET A 1 2.85 -2.65 12.74
CA MET A 1 2.27 -1.62 11.85
C MET A 1 2.61 -1.84 10.38
N HIS A 2 3.84 -2.21 10.03
CA HIS A 2 4.23 -2.35 8.61
C HIS A 2 4.65 -3.79 8.32
N THR A 3 3.91 -4.50 7.47
CA THR A 3 4.25 -5.87 7.06
C THR A 3 3.91 -6.14 5.60
N HIS A 4 4.55 -7.18 5.06
CA HIS A 4 4.31 -7.75 3.73
C HIS A 4 3.97 -9.24 3.87
N ASP A 5 3.11 -9.56 4.84
CA ASP A 5 2.77 -10.93 5.19
C ASP A 5 1.47 -11.41 4.54
N ASP A 6 0.95 -10.67 3.56
CA ASP A 6 -0.37 -10.83 2.93
C ASP A 6 -0.72 -12.30 2.64
N ILE A 7 0.20 -13.03 2.00
CA ILE A 7 0.03 -14.44 1.64
C ILE A 7 0.53 -15.36 2.76
N ASN A 8 1.55 -14.95 3.51
CA ASN A 8 2.19 -15.77 4.53
C ASN A 8 1.26 -16.07 5.72
N VAL A 9 0.43 -15.11 6.14
CA VAL A 9 -0.56 -15.33 7.21
C VAL A 9 -1.59 -16.42 6.86
N ILE A 10 -1.83 -16.65 5.57
CA ILE A 10 -2.73 -17.71 5.09
C ILE A 10 -1.96 -19.04 4.96
N ARG A 11 -0.78 -19.02 4.35
CA ARG A 11 0.01 -20.24 4.06
C ARG A 11 0.70 -20.84 5.28
N MET A 12 1.01 -20.02 6.29
CA MET A 12 1.72 -20.43 7.51
C MET A 12 0.99 -19.90 8.75
N PRO A 13 -0.17 -20.46 9.13
CA PRO A 13 -1.04 -19.90 10.18
C PRO A 13 -0.39 -19.73 11.56
N GLU A 14 0.58 -20.58 11.94
CA GLU A 14 1.33 -20.42 13.20
C GLU A 14 2.20 -19.13 13.21
N TYR A 15 2.67 -18.73 12.02
CA TYR A 15 3.53 -17.59 11.72
C TYR A 15 4.52 -17.16 12.81
N LEU A 16 5.38 -18.10 13.21
CA LEU A 16 6.42 -17.93 14.22
C LEU A 16 7.32 -16.69 14.03
N PRO A 17 7.66 -16.23 12.81
CA PRO A 17 8.46 -15.01 12.65
C PRO A 17 7.87 -13.78 13.32
N LYS A 18 6.54 -13.72 13.49
CA LYS A 18 5.86 -12.63 14.22
C LYS A 18 5.53 -13.02 15.65
N LEU A 19 4.97 -14.21 15.84
CA LEU A 19 4.50 -14.65 17.14
C LEU A 19 5.64 -14.72 18.18
N SER A 20 6.83 -15.18 17.78
CA SER A 20 8.01 -15.24 18.65
C SER A 20 8.50 -13.89 19.17
N GLN A 21 8.06 -12.79 18.55
CA GLN A 21 8.37 -11.42 18.96
C GLN A 21 7.24 -10.77 19.79
N GLY A 22 6.20 -11.53 20.13
CA GLY A 22 5.02 -11.02 20.85
C GLY A 22 4.04 -10.22 19.98
N VAL A 23 4.18 -10.26 18.65
CA VAL A 23 3.23 -9.62 17.73
C VAL A 23 1.93 -10.41 17.75
N THR A 24 0.81 -9.72 17.99
CA THR A 24 -0.54 -10.32 17.97
C THR A 24 -1.39 -9.86 16.79
N THR A 25 -0.99 -8.79 16.10
CA THR A 25 -1.74 -8.18 15.00
C THR A 25 -0.76 -7.68 13.94
N VAL A 26 -1.06 -7.98 12.67
CA VAL A 26 -0.33 -7.46 11.52
C VAL A 26 -1.24 -6.62 10.64
N ILE A 27 -0.66 -5.56 10.06
CA ILE A 27 -1.30 -4.79 9.00
C ILE A 27 -0.53 -5.09 7.73
N VAL A 28 -1.19 -5.73 6.78
CA VAL A 28 -0.66 -6.15 5.47
C VAL A 28 -1.08 -5.17 4.38
N GLY A 29 -0.62 -5.39 3.14
CA GLY A 29 -0.99 -4.50 2.03
C GLY A 29 -0.23 -3.18 2.00
N ASN A 30 1.01 -3.13 2.51
CA ASN A 30 1.82 -1.91 2.59
C ASN A 30 2.62 -1.61 1.31
N CYS A 31 3.18 -0.39 1.21
CA CYS A 31 4.05 0.06 0.12
C CYS A 31 3.47 -0.12 -1.30
N GLY A 32 2.15 -0.01 -1.46
CA GLY A 32 1.51 -0.15 -2.76
C GLY A 32 1.26 -1.59 -3.21
N ILE A 33 1.68 -2.61 -2.45
CA ILE A 33 1.49 -4.01 -2.80
C ILE A 33 0.51 -4.67 -1.84
N SER A 34 -0.47 -5.42 -2.35
CA SER A 34 -1.42 -6.19 -1.56
C SER A 34 -1.80 -7.49 -2.26
N ALA A 35 -2.12 -8.55 -1.51
CA ALA A 35 -2.70 -9.76 -2.09
C ALA A 35 -4.23 -9.63 -2.29
N ALA A 36 -4.90 -8.94 -1.36
CA ALA A 36 -6.32 -8.63 -1.52
C ALA A 36 -6.54 -7.74 -2.75
N THR A 37 -7.58 -8.03 -3.53
CA THR A 37 -7.99 -7.34 -4.77
C THR A 37 -7.05 -7.49 -5.97
N ALA A 38 -5.86 -8.04 -5.78
CA ALA A 38 -4.88 -8.21 -6.85
C ALA A 38 -5.27 -9.37 -7.78
N THR A 39 -5.22 -9.12 -9.09
CA THR A 39 -5.42 -10.14 -10.13
C THR A 39 -4.22 -10.15 -11.07
N MET A 40 -3.69 -11.33 -11.36
CA MET A 40 -2.47 -11.46 -12.18
C MET A 40 -2.82 -11.97 -13.58
N ARG A 41 -2.75 -11.09 -14.58
CA ARG A 41 -2.94 -11.44 -15.99
C ARG A 41 -1.74 -12.17 -16.60
N GLY A 42 -0.56 -12.02 -15.99
CA GLY A 42 0.69 -12.62 -16.41
C GLY A 42 1.70 -12.65 -15.26
N GLU A 43 2.95 -12.30 -15.55
CA GLU A 43 4.00 -12.20 -14.52
C GLU A 43 3.61 -11.20 -13.42
N VAL A 44 3.98 -11.52 -12.18
CA VAL A 44 3.74 -10.65 -11.03
C VAL A 44 4.71 -9.47 -11.09
N PRO A 45 4.25 -8.22 -11.20
CA PRO A 45 5.13 -7.07 -11.33
C PRO A 45 5.96 -6.84 -10.06
N ASP A 46 7.17 -6.31 -10.20
CA ASP A 46 7.96 -5.85 -9.05
C ASP A 46 7.30 -4.61 -8.40
N PRO A 47 7.22 -4.53 -7.06
CA PRO A 47 7.69 -5.49 -6.07
C PRO A 47 6.57 -6.41 -5.52
N MET A 48 5.45 -6.57 -6.23
CA MET A 48 4.37 -7.47 -5.77
C MET A 48 4.84 -8.93 -5.65
N ASN A 49 5.82 -9.33 -6.47
CA ASN A 49 6.49 -10.63 -6.40
C ASN A 49 7.13 -10.92 -5.02
N LEU A 50 7.37 -9.92 -4.17
CA LEU A 50 7.78 -10.12 -2.77
C LEU A 50 6.72 -10.84 -1.92
N LEU A 51 5.45 -10.73 -2.29
CA LEU A 51 4.35 -11.39 -1.58
C LEU A 51 4.21 -12.87 -2.00
N GLY A 52 4.60 -13.20 -3.24
CA GLY A 52 4.57 -14.55 -3.77
C GLY A 52 4.50 -14.61 -5.30
N GLU A 53 4.40 -15.83 -5.82
CA GLU A 53 4.19 -16.14 -7.24
C GLU A 53 2.74 -15.96 -7.71
N GLN A 54 2.52 -15.98 -9.03
CA GLN A 54 1.22 -15.75 -9.68
C GLN A 54 0.08 -16.57 -9.07
N GLN A 55 0.30 -17.86 -8.81
CA GLN A 55 -0.74 -18.75 -8.26
C GLN A 55 -1.20 -18.40 -6.83
N HIS A 56 -0.50 -17.50 -6.14
CA HIS A 56 -0.88 -17.07 -4.79
C HIS A 56 -1.81 -15.84 -4.79
N PHE A 57 -1.97 -15.16 -5.93
CA PHE A 57 -2.85 -13.99 -6.08
C PHE A 57 -4.25 -14.42 -6.54
N ILE A 58 -4.96 -15.12 -5.65
CA ILE A 58 -6.27 -15.72 -5.92
C ILE A 58 -7.40 -15.07 -5.10
N TYR A 59 -7.22 -13.82 -4.67
CA TYR A 59 -8.14 -13.09 -3.82
C TYR A 59 -8.68 -11.83 -4.53
N PRO A 60 -9.64 -11.97 -5.46
CA PRO A 60 -10.08 -10.87 -6.33
C PRO A 60 -10.81 -9.75 -5.57
N THR A 61 -11.23 -9.99 -4.33
CA THR A 61 -11.91 -9.04 -3.45
C THR A 61 -11.33 -9.09 -2.04
N VAL A 62 -11.58 -8.06 -1.24
CA VAL A 62 -11.22 -8.07 0.20
C VAL A 62 -12.02 -9.12 0.94
N GLU A 63 -13.28 -9.30 0.58
CA GLU A 63 -14.13 -10.36 1.14
C GLU A 63 -13.55 -11.76 0.88
N ALA A 64 -13.08 -12.03 -0.35
CA ALA A 64 -12.43 -13.30 -0.68
C ALA A 64 -11.12 -13.50 0.11
N TYR A 65 -10.34 -12.43 0.28
CA TYR A 65 -9.14 -12.45 1.12
C TYR A 65 -9.48 -12.73 2.59
N ALA A 66 -10.49 -12.05 3.14
CA ALA A 66 -10.94 -12.21 4.51
C ALA A 66 -11.41 -13.65 4.77
N HIS A 67 -12.22 -14.24 3.89
CA HIS A 67 -12.63 -15.63 3.99
C HIS A 67 -11.43 -16.60 3.98
N ALA A 68 -10.41 -16.33 3.17
CA ALA A 68 -9.20 -17.17 3.15
C ALA A 68 -8.40 -17.05 4.45
N VAL A 69 -8.27 -15.84 5.01
CA VAL A 69 -7.66 -15.62 6.33
C VAL A 69 -8.45 -16.32 7.43
N GLU A 70 -9.77 -16.20 7.45
CA GLU A 70 -10.64 -16.86 8.44
C GLU A 70 -10.57 -18.39 8.36
N ALA A 71 -10.52 -18.94 7.13
CA ALA A 71 -10.38 -20.37 6.91
C ALA A 71 -9.02 -20.89 7.38
N ALA A 72 -7.95 -20.11 7.16
CA ALA A 72 -6.60 -20.46 7.59
C ALA A 72 -6.39 -20.38 9.11
N ARG A 73 -7.19 -19.56 9.82
CA ARG A 73 -7.12 -19.34 11.27
C ARG A 73 -5.70 -19.02 11.76
N PRO A 74 -5.08 -17.93 11.28
CA PRO A 74 -3.75 -17.54 11.76
C PRO A 74 -3.75 -17.24 13.25
N SER A 75 -2.58 -17.42 13.87
CA SER A 75 -2.31 -17.07 15.27
C SER A 75 -2.28 -15.55 15.51
N LEU A 76 -2.46 -14.75 14.45
CA LEU A 76 -2.38 -13.29 14.44
C LEU A 76 -3.69 -12.72 13.93
N ASN A 77 -4.10 -11.57 14.46
CA ASN A 77 -5.12 -10.75 13.81
C ASN A 77 -4.53 -10.12 12.54
N VAL A 78 -5.34 -10.01 11.49
CA VAL A 78 -4.90 -9.47 10.19
C VAL A 78 -5.82 -8.31 9.79
N GLY A 79 -5.22 -7.15 9.54
CA GLY A 79 -5.88 -6.02 8.87
C GLY A 79 -5.22 -5.76 7.52
N THR A 80 -5.99 -5.47 6.48
CA THR A 80 -5.45 -5.24 5.13
C THR A 80 -5.65 -3.80 4.66
N LEU A 81 -4.59 -3.23 4.09
CA LEU A 81 -4.66 -2.07 3.21
C LEU A 81 -4.78 -2.56 1.76
N ILE A 82 -5.16 -1.67 0.85
CA ILE A 82 -5.14 -1.92 -0.59
C ILE A 82 -3.94 -1.25 -1.21
N GLY A 83 -3.15 -2.02 -1.95
CA GLY A 83 -1.97 -1.53 -2.63
C GLY A 83 -2.31 -0.80 -3.93
N HIS A 84 -1.81 0.42 -4.07
CA HIS A 84 -1.94 1.22 -5.31
C HIS A 84 -1.32 0.53 -6.54
N THR A 85 -0.18 -0.16 -6.41
CA THR A 85 0.40 -0.96 -7.51
C THR A 85 -0.52 -2.13 -7.90
N ALA A 86 -1.21 -2.75 -6.93
CA ALA A 86 -2.20 -3.78 -7.23
C ALA A 86 -3.39 -3.22 -8.04
N LEU A 87 -3.88 -2.03 -7.68
CA LEU A 87 -4.92 -1.33 -8.44
C LEU A 87 -4.44 -0.98 -9.86
N ARG A 88 -3.24 -0.40 -9.99
CA ARG A 88 -2.66 -0.08 -11.32
C ARG A 88 -2.52 -1.35 -12.16
N ASN A 89 -2.01 -2.44 -11.60
CA ASN A 89 -1.85 -3.72 -12.30
C ASN A 89 -3.19 -4.29 -12.81
N ASN A 90 -4.28 -4.10 -12.07
CA ASN A 90 -5.59 -4.59 -12.50
C ASN A 90 -6.18 -3.78 -13.67
N HIS A 91 -5.86 -2.48 -13.75
CA HIS A 91 -6.53 -1.52 -14.62
C HIS A 91 -5.68 -1.02 -15.79
N MET A 92 -4.35 -1.06 -15.68
CA MET A 92 -3.42 -0.57 -16.68
C MET A 92 -2.73 -1.72 -17.40
N ASP A 93 -2.58 -1.58 -18.71
CA ASP A 93 -1.82 -2.55 -19.51
C ASP A 93 -0.30 -2.28 -19.49
N ASP A 94 0.11 -1.08 -19.04
CA ASP A 94 1.52 -0.69 -18.86
C ASP A 94 1.66 0.18 -17.60
N LEU A 95 2.47 -0.29 -16.65
CA LEU A 95 2.72 0.37 -15.36
C LEU A 95 3.74 1.52 -15.45
N PHE A 96 4.49 1.63 -16.54
CA PHE A 96 5.60 2.60 -16.70
C PHE A 96 5.18 3.92 -17.35
N ARG A 97 3.91 4.29 -17.19
CA ARG A 97 3.33 5.58 -17.63
C ARG A 97 2.30 6.09 -16.61
N PRO A 98 1.90 7.37 -16.66
CA PRO A 98 0.74 7.84 -15.90
C PRO A 98 -0.55 7.06 -16.26
N ALA A 99 -1.44 6.88 -15.29
CA ALA A 99 -2.76 6.34 -15.54
C ALA A 99 -3.63 7.40 -16.27
N ASN A 100 -4.49 6.96 -17.19
CA ASN A 100 -5.48 7.83 -17.81
C ASN A 100 -6.75 7.95 -16.94
N GLU A 101 -7.66 8.86 -17.30
CA GLU A 101 -8.88 9.11 -16.52
C GLU A 101 -9.76 7.87 -16.32
N THR A 102 -9.88 7.02 -17.35
CA THR A 102 -10.66 5.78 -17.28
C THR A 102 -10.02 4.76 -16.33
N GLU A 103 -8.71 4.63 -16.37
CA GLU A 103 -7.95 3.76 -15.47
C GLU A 103 -8.06 4.23 -14.01
N ILE A 104 -7.92 5.54 -13.78
CA ILE A 104 -8.11 6.15 -12.45
C ILE A 104 -9.53 5.91 -11.95
N ALA A 105 -10.55 6.11 -12.80
CA ALA A 105 -11.94 5.84 -12.43
C ALA A 105 -12.16 4.36 -12.06
N GLY A 106 -11.56 3.42 -12.79
CA GLY A 106 -11.57 1.99 -12.46
C GLY A 106 -10.95 1.70 -11.10
N MET A 107 -9.73 2.21 -10.86
CA MET A 107 -9.03 2.05 -9.59
C MET A 107 -9.82 2.63 -8.40
N ARG A 108 -10.50 3.78 -8.58
CA ARG A 108 -11.37 4.38 -7.56
C ARG A 108 -12.55 3.50 -7.21
N VAL A 109 -13.22 2.92 -8.22
CA VAL A 109 -14.34 2.00 -8.00
C VAL A 109 -13.87 0.77 -7.22
N GLN A 110 -12.77 0.16 -7.64
CA GLN A 110 -12.23 -1.01 -6.97
C GLN A 110 -11.82 -0.70 -5.51
N LEU A 111 -11.15 0.43 -5.27
CA LEU A 111 -10.80 0.87 -3.92
C LEU A 111 -12.04 1.11 -3.05
N ARG A 112 -13.06 1.78 -3.58
CA ARG A 112 -14.32 2.04 -2.85
C ARG A 112 -15.00 0.74 -2.42
N ASP A 113 -15.05 -0.25 -3.30
CA ASP A 113 -15.64 -1.55 -2.99
C ASP A 113 -14.79 -2.32 -1.96
N ALA A 114 -13.47 -2.24 -2.06
CA ALA A 114 -12.55 -2.80 -1.07
C ALA A 114 -12.74 -2.18 0.34
N LEU A 115 -12.93 -0.86 0.42
CA LEU A 115 -13.22 -0.16 1.69
C LEU A 115 -14.56 -0.60 2.28
N ARG A 116 -15.60 -0.77 1.45
CA ARG A 116 -16.91 -1.29 1.90
C ARG A 116 -16.83 -2.72 2.43
N GLN A 117 -15.90 -3.51 1.91
CA GLN A 117 -15.61 -4.88 2.36
C GLN A 117 -14.68 -4.94 3.57
N GLY A 118 -14.27 -3.79 4.13
CA GLY A 118 -13.51 -3.73 5.38
C GLY A 118 -12.00 -3.50 5.23
N ALA A 119 -11.51 -3.11 4.04
CA ALA A 119 -10.13 -2.63 3.93
C ALA A 119 -9.92 -1.40 4.81
N LEU A 120 -8.74 -1.31 5.44
CA LEU A 120 -8.39 -0.25 6.38
C LEU A 120 -7.98 1.05 5.68
N GLY A 121 -7.68 1.01 4.38
CA GLY A 121 -7.20 2.17 3.65
C GLY A 121 -6.39 1.82 2.39
N LEU A 122 -5.64 2.81 1.91
CA LEU A 122 -4.78 2.74 0.73
C LEU A 122 -3.31 2.77 1.14
N SER A 123 -2.48 2.01 0.46
CA SER A 123 -1.02 2.17 0.51
C SER A 123 -0.43 2.51 -0.85
N THR A 124 0.65 3.31 -0.87
CA THR A 124 1.44 3.57 -2.08
C THR A 124 2.92 3.23 -1.88
N GLY A 125 3.59 2.90 -2.97
CA GLY A 125 5.04 2.67 -3.03
C GLY A 125 5.65 3.43 -4.18
N LEU A 126 5.68 4.75 -4.06
CA LEU A 126 5.96 5.65 -5.18
C LEU A 126 7.43 5.66 -5.61
N ALA A 127 8.33 5.06 -4.81
CA ALA A 127 9.72 4.83 -5.18
C ALA A 127 9.90 3.66 -6.17
N TYR A 128 8.95 2.74 -6.26
CA TYR A 128 9.07 1.56 -7.12
C TYR A 128 8.74 1.88 -8.56
N ALA A 129 9.45 1.24 -9.49
CA ALA A 129 9.32 1.54 -10.91
C ALA A 129 7.88 1.36 -11.45
N SER A 130 7.12 0.41 -10.89
CA SER A 130 5.71 0.13 -11.22
C SER A 130 4.71 1.23 -10.81
N ALA A 131 5.11 2.14 -9.92
CA ALA A 131 4.30 3.27 -9.47
C ALA A 131 5.00 4.63 -9.59
N PHE A 132 6.28 4.66 -9.99
CA PHE A 132 7.09 5.87 -10.05
C PHE A 132 6.53 6.92 -11.02
N GLN A 133 5.87 6.48 -12.09
CA GLN A 133 5.21 7.35 -13.08
C GLN A 133 3.79 7.77 -12.66
N SER A 134 3.28 7.31 -11.52
CA SER A 134 2.03 7.82 -10.95
C SER A 134 2.19 9.29 -10.61
N THR A 135 1.25 10.11 -11.10
CA THR A 135 1.17 11.51 -10.70
C THR A 135 0.63 11.61 -9.26
N THR A 136 0.87 12.75 -8.61
CA THR A 136 0.26 12.99 -7.30
C THR A 136 -1.27 13.09 -7.42
N GLU A 137 -1.75 13.64 -8.54
CA GLU A 137 -3.18 13.84 -8.82
C GLU A 137 -3.91 12.49 -8.96
N GLU A 138 -3.26 11.48 -9.53
CA GLU A 138 -3.75 10.09 -9.52
C GLU A 138 -3.96 9.58 -8.09
N VAL A 139 -2.98 9.79 -7.20
CA VAL A 139 -3.09 9.34 -5.80
C VAL A 139 -4.10 10.17 -5.01
N MET A 140 -4.18 11.48 -5.25
CA MET A 140 -5.18 12.37 -4.65
C MET A 140 -6.60 11.90 -5.00
N ALA A 141 -6.84 11.52 -6.25
CA ALA A 141 -8.12 10.99 -6.69
C ALA A 141 -8.50 9.69 -5.93
N LEU A 142 -7.54 8.81 -5.65
CA LEU A 142 -7.78 7.61 -4.83
C LEU A 142 -7.98 7.95 -3.35
N ALA A 143 -7.24 8.92 -2.81
CA ALA A 143 -7.34 9.33 -1.42
C ALA A 143 -8.71 9.91 -1.05
N GLU A 144 -9.42 10.53 -2.01
CA GLU A 144 -10.80 10.99 -1.82
C GLU A 144 -11.77 9.87 -1.42
N GLU A 145 -11.54 8.62 -1.88
CA GLU A 145 -12.39 7.48 -1.55
C GLU A 145 -12.26 7.07 -0.07
N LEU A 146 -11.15 7.41 0.58
CA LEU A 146 -10.86 7.04 1.97
C LEU A 146 -11.68 7.85 2.98
N ALA A 147 -12.05 9.10 2.65
CA ALA A 147 -12.73 10.02 3.55
C ALA A 147 -14.08 9.48 4.03
N ALA A 148 -14.86 8.91 3.11
CA ALA A 148 -16.16 8.32 3.42
C ALA A 148 -16.05 7.06 4.30
N GLY A 149 -14.96 6.30 4.14
CA GLY A 149 -14.70 5.06 4.88
C GLY A 149 -13.92 5.23 6.18
N LYS A 150 -13.48 6.44 6.53
CA LYS A 150 -12.51 6.70 7.62
C LYS A 150 -11.22 5.88 7.47
N GLY A 151 -10.81 5.63 6.23
CA GLY A 151 -9.60 4.89 5.91
C GLY A 151 -8.33 5.73 6.13
N VAL A 152 -7.18 5.05 6.18
CA VAL A 152 -5.87 5.69 6.27
C VAL A 152 -5.14 5.70 4.93
N TYR A 153 -4.36 6.74 4.67
CA TYR A 153 -3.39 6.75 3.58
C TYR A 153 -2.01 6.40 4.14
N THR A 154 -1.40 5.33 3.64
CA THR A 154 -0.04 4.92 4.02
C THR A 154 0.88 5.04 2.81
N THR A 155 2.14 5.42 3.00
CA THR A 155 3.03 5.60 1.85
C THR A 155 4.47 5.24 2.16
N HIS A 156 5.05 4.40 1.30
CA HIS A 156 6.47 4.44 1.00
C HIS A 156 6.65 5.60 0.01
N LEU A 157 7.28 6.66 0.53
CA LEU A 157 7.54 7.92 -0.17
C LEU A 157 8.19 7.70 -1.55
N ARG A 158 7.97 8.65 -2.46
CA ARG A 158 8.59 8.64 -3.78
C ARG A 158 10.12 8.66 -3.72
N SER A 159 10.68 9.26 -2.68
CA SER A 159 12.10 9.24 -2.38
C SER A 159 12.32 9.22 -0.88
N GLU A 160 13.30 8.43 -0.46
CA GLU A 160 13.91 8.49 0.88
C GLU A 160 15.33 9.06 0.82
N PHE A 161 15.78 9.55 -0.34
CA PHE A 161 17.13 10.10 -0.57
C PHE A 161 17.13 11.63 -0.52
N GLU A 162 17.85 12.30 -1.44
CA GLU A 162 18.02 13.76 -1.43
C GLU A 162 16.69 14.53 -1.49
N PRO A 163 15.69 14.15 -2.34
CA PRO A 163 14.40 14.85 -2.38
C PRO A 163 13.36 14.27 -1.39
N ILE A 164 13.76 13.95 -0.15
CA ILE A 164 12.84 13.40 0.86
C ILE A 164 11.81 14.44 1.34
N LEU A 165 12.19 15.72 1.42
CA LEU A 165 11.30 16.80 1.84
C LEU A 165 10.15 16.98 0.85
N GLU A 166 10.46 16.96 -0.45
CA GLU A 166 9.48 17.04 -1.53
C GLU A 166 8.56 15.81 -1.52
N ALA A 167 9.10 14.63 -1.20
CA ALA A 167 8.29 13.42 -1.08
C ALA A 167 7.36 13.45 0.16
N LEU A 168 7.82 14.03 1.27
CA LEU A 168 6.97 14.28 2.44
C LEU A 168 5.88 15.30 2.13
N ASP A 169 6.22 16.40 1.46
CA ASP A 169 5.26 17.41 1.02
C ASP A 169 4.21 16.83 0.07
N GLU A 170 4.61 15.94 -0.83
CA GLU A 170 3.68 15.18 -1.68
C GLU A 170 2.70 14.35 -0.83
N ALA A 171 3.22 13.58 0.15
CA ALA A 171 2.39 12.77 1.03
C ALA A 171 1.39 13.61 1.84
N PHE A 172 1.82 14.76 2.38
CA PHE A 172 0.96 15.66 3.14
C PHE A 172 -0.04 16.41 2.25
N ARG A 173 0.34 16.76 1.01
CA ARG A 173 -0.58 17.31 0.02
C ARG A 173 -1.72 16.33 -0.27
N ILE A 174 -1.40 15.06 -0.49
CA ILE A 174 -2.40 13.99 -0.69
C ILE A 174 -3.29 13.86 0.54
N GLY A 175 -2.71 13.78 1.74
CA GLY A 175 -3.47 13.66 2.98
C GLY A 175 -4.44 14.81 3.24
N ARG A 176 -3.98 16.05 3.03
CA ARG A 176 -4.81 17.26 3.15
C ARG A 176 -5.94 17.28 2.13
N HIS A 177 -5.65 16.90 0.88
CA HIS A 177 -6.65 16.85 -0.19
C HIS A 177 -7.74 15.82 0.10
N GLY A 178 -7.35 14.60 0.47
CA GLY A 178 -8.30 13.54 0.83
C GLY A 178 -8.95 13.72 2.21
N ASN A 179 -8.51 14.70 3.01
CA ASN A 179 -8.88 14.86 4.43
C ASN A 179 -8.74 13.54 5.23
N VAL A 180 -7.61 12.86 5.04
CA VAL A 180 -7.35 11.52 5.60
C VAL A 180 -6.04 11.48 6.39
N PRO A 181 -5.95 10.64 7.44
CA PRO A 181 -4.71 10.44 8.16
C PRO A 181 -3.62 9.88 7.24
N VAL A 182 -2.41 10.40 7.37
CA VAL A 182 -1.23 9.93 6.64
C VAL A 182 -0.31 9.16 7.57
N VAL A 183 0.14 7.98 7.12
CA VAL A 183 1.20 7.18 7.77
C VAL A 183 2.37 7.06 6.81
N VAL A 184 3.50 7.69 7.16
CA VAL A 184 4.74 7.54 6.41
C VAL A 184 5.40 6.22 6.82
N SER A 185 5.44 5.26 5.91
CA SER A 185 6.02 3.94 6.12
C SER A 185 7.54 4.03 6.30
N HIS A 186 8.07 3.25 7.27
CA HIS A 186 9.51 2.99 7.49
C HIS A 186 10.42 4.20 7.23
N HIS A 187 10.01 5.36 7.74
CA HIS A 187 10.64 6.65 7.48
C HIS A 187 12.14 6.60 7.78
N LYS A 188 12.95 7.02 6.80
CA LYS A 188 14.40 7.06 6.87
C LYS A 188 14.95 8.11 5.91
N CYS A 189 16.16 8.59 6.17
CA CYS A 189 16.97 9.32 5.20
C CYS A 189 18.08 8.40 4.68
N ALA A 190 17.90 7.87 3.47
CA ALA A 190 18.81 6.92 2.83
C ALA A 190 20.02 7.63 2.18
N GLY A 191 21.19 6.99 2.26
CA GLY A 191 22.45 7.49 1.71
C GLY A 191 23.21 8.42 2.68
N ALA A 192 24.54 8.26 2.73
CA ALA A 192 25.40 8.96 3.69
C ALA A 192 25.29 10.50 3.64
N LYS A 193 24.99 11.06 2.46
CA LYS A 193 24.80 12.50 2.27
C LYS A 193 23.55 13.04 2.99
N ASN A 194 22.58 12.19 3.29
CA ASN A 194 21.30 12.57 3.91
C ASN A 194 21.26 12.27 5.42
N TRP A 195 22.36 11.75 5.99
CA TRP A 195 22.43 11.50 7.43
C TRP A 195 22.32 12.82 8.21
N GLY A 196 21.42 12.87 9.19
CA GLY A 196 21.13 14.08 9.97
C GLY A 196 20.12 15.04 9.31
N ALA A 197 19.63 14.76 8.09
CA ALA A 197 18.59 15.57 7.44
C ALA A 197 17.29 15.64 8.29
N TYR A 198 17.02 14.61 9.11
CA TYR A 198 15.92 14.59 10.08
C TYR A 198 15.85 15.81 11.00
N GLN A 199 16.99 16.44 11.33
CA GLN A 199 17.00 17.66 12.16
C GLN A 199 16.44 18.88 11.42
N ARG A 200 16.45 18.87 10.08
CA ARG A 200 15.82 19.89 9.24
C ARG A 200 14.33 19.60 9.09
N ASP A 201 13.95 18.33 8.90
CA ASP A 201 12.55 17.88 8.83
C ASP A 201 11.77 18.31 10.09
N ALA A 202 12.35 18.11 11.28
CA ALA A 202 11.72 18.45 12.57
C ALA A 202 11.29 19.93 12.70
N GLY A 203 11.96 20.85 11.98
CA GLY A 203 11.66 22.29 12.00
C GLY A 203 10.49 22.70 11.11
N VAL A 204 10.06 21.84 10.18
CA VAL A 204 8.98 22.10 9.21
C VAL A 204 7.61 21.66 9.76
N PHE A 205 7.57 20.87 10.84
CA PHE A 205 6.33 20.37 11.46
C PHE A 205 5.69 21.34 12.49
N ARG A 206 5.89 22.66 12.36
CA ARG A 206 5.23 23.68 13.18
C ARG A 206 4.09 24.36 12.45
#